data_AF-A0A2G0Q3E8-F1
#
_entry.id   AF-A0A2G0Q3E8-F1
#
_cell.length_a   1.000
_cell.length_b   1.000
_cell.length_c   1.000
_cell.angle_alpha   90.00
_cell.angle_beta   90.00
_cell.angle_gamma   90.00
#
_symmetry.space_group_name_H-M   'P 1'
#
loop_
_entity.id
_entity.type
_entity.pdbx_description
1 polymer ?
#
loop_
_entity_poly.entity_id
_entity_poly.type
_entity_poly.pdbx_seq_one_letter_code
_entity_poly.pdbx_strand_id
1 'polypeptide(L)' 'MTKRHRQRADIDDVLVKATFHIDAGRDHTQRIIHHMRRNFYIHEGISPPLPPAPKVAEVKLTPMKTAGKDRNKRGKK' A
#
# COMPACT_ATOMS: atom_id res chain seq x y z
N MET A 1 0.49 -26.00 -27.85
CA MET A 1 0.04 -24.73 -27.23
C MET A 1 -0.56 -25.02 -25.86
N THR A 2 0.21 -24.88 -24.78
CA THR A 2 -0.29 -25.11 -23.42
C THR A 2 -0.84 -23.80 -22.86
N LYS A 3 -2.17 -23.64 -22.90
CA LYS A 3 -2.87 -22.54 -22.20
C LYS A 3 -2.74 -22.76 -20.70
N ARG A 4 -1.66 -22.24 -20.10
CA ARG A 4 -1.62 -21.99 -18.66
C ARG A 4 -2.61 -20.86 -18.40
N HIS A 5 -3.86 -21.21 -18.11
CA HIS A 5 -4.82 -20.28 -17.52
C HIS A 5 -4.27 -19.87 -16.16
N ARG A 6 -3.44 -18.81 -16.13
CA ARG A 6 -3.20 -18.05 -14.91
C ARG A 6 -4.57 -17.54 -14.50
N GLN A 7 -5.19 -18.15 -13.49
CA GLN A 7 -6.34 -17.58 -12.80
C GLN A 7 -5.90 -16.20 -12.30
N ARG A 8 -6.22 -15.17 -13.09
CA ARG A 8 -6.09 -13.78 -12.69
C ARG A 8 -7.47 -13.43 -12.16
N ALA A 9 -7.60 -13.36 -10.84
CA ALA A 9 -8.80 -12.77 -10.25
C ALA A 9 -8.88 -11.32 -10.73
N ASP A 10 -10.07 -10.88 -11.13
CA ASP A 10 -10.28 -9.50 -11.48
C ASP A 10 -10.12 -8.65 -10.20
N ILE A 11 -9.08 -7.83 -10.17
CA ILE A 11 -8.76 -6.96 -9.03
C ILE A 11 -9.86 -5.91 -8.85
N ASP A 12 -10.62 -5.62 -9.91
CA ASP A 12 -11.74 -4.70 -9.87
C ASP A 12 -13.07 -5.33 -9.45
N ASP A 13 -13.12 -6.66 -9.30
CA ASP A 13 -14.27 -7.36 -8.74
C ASP A 13 -14.53 -6.88 -7.31
N VAL A 14 -15.77 -6.46 -7.07
CA VAL A 14 -16.27 -5.99 -5.78
C VAL A 14 -16.07 -7.05 -4.69
N LEU A 15 -16.25 -8.33 -5.02
CA LEU A 15 -16.05 -9.44 -4.07
C LEU A 15 -14.57 -9.56 -3.67
N VAL A 16 -13.64 -9.37 -4.60
CA VAL A 16 -12.19 -9.43 -4.34
C VAL A 16 -11.76 -8.24 -3.48
N LYS A 17 -12.23 -7.02 -3.79
CA LYS A 17 -11.96 -5.82 -2.97
C LYS A 17 -12.55 -5.92 -1.55
N ALA A 18 -13.68 -6.59 -1.39
CA ALA A 18 -14.32 -6.77 -0.08
C ALA A 18 -13.63 -7.83 0.79
N THR A 19 -13.02 -8.84 0.16
CA THR A 19 -12.45 -10.01 0.85
C THR A 19 -10.94 -9.93 1.03
N PHE A 20 -10.24 -9.14 0.22
CA PHE A 20 -8.78 -9.02 0.28
C PHE A 20 -8.36 -7.56 0.45
N HIS A 21 -7.38 -7.33 1.33
CA HIS A 21 -6.61 -6.11 1.29
C HIS A 21 -5.57 -6.23 0.18
N ILE A 22 -5.72 -5.39 -0.84
CA ILE A 22 -4.87 -5.34 -2.04
C ILE A 22 -3.83 -4.25 -1.81
N ASP A 23 -2.65 -4.66 -1.35
CA ASP A 23 -1.52 -3.73 -1.27
C ASP A 23 -0.83 -3.68 -2.65
N ALA A 24 -0.82 -2.51 -3.27
CA ALA A 24 -0.10 -2.25 -4.50
C ALA A 24 1.44 -2.32 -4.32
N GLY A 25 1.90 -2.50 -3.07
CA GLY A 25 3.29 -2.72 -2.69
C GLY A 25 4.20 -1.55 -3.06
N ARG A 26 3.62 -0.36 -3.25
CA ARG A 26 4.35 0.84 -3.63
C ARG A 26 5.09 1.38 -2.41
N ASP A 27 6.42 1.37 -2.45
CA ASP A 27 7.23 1.97 -1.39
C ASP A 27 7.28 3.51 -1.54
N HIS A 28 6.45 4.19 -0.76
CA HIS A 28 6.39 5.65 -0.71
C HIS A 28 7.41 6.29 0.25
N THR A 29 8.23 5.49 0.94
CA THR A 29 9.09 5.94 2.05
C THR A 29 9.95 7.15 1.67
N GLN A 30 10.61 7.09 0.51
CA GLN A 30 11.47 8.18 0.05
C GLN A 30 10.71 9.50 -0.19
N ARG A 31 9.49 9.42 -0.73
CA ARG A 31 8.63 10.60 -0.94
C ARG A 31 8.13 11.18 0.38
N ILE A 32 7.77 10.32 1.34
CA ILE A 32 7.35 10.75 2.67
C ILE A 32 8.50 11.49 3.35
N ILE A 33 9.71 10.90 3.36
CA ILE A 33 10.90 11.52 3.95
C ILE A 33 11.21 12.87 3.29
N HIS A 34 11.16 12.94 1.96
CA HIS A 34 11.39 14.18 1.23
C HIS A 34 10.37 15.26 1.61
N HIS A 35 9.09 14.90 1.75
CA HIS A 35 8.06 15.84 2.17
C HIS A 35 8.27 16.33 3.61
N MET A 36 8.62 15.41 4.52
CA MET A 36 8.93 15.75 5.91
C MET A 36 10.12 16.71 6.04
N ARG A 37 11.10 16.62 5.12
CA ARG A 37 12.29 17.48 5.10
C ARG A 37 12.10 18.81 4.38
N ARG A 38 10.89 19.12 3.92
CA ARG A 38 10.61 20.37 3.17
C ARG A 38 11.10 21.63 3.90
N ASN A 39 10.84 21.75 5.20
CA ASN A 39 11.26 22.92 5.97
C ASN A 39 12.79 23.02 6.06
N PHE A 40 13.47 21.89 6.26
CA PHE A 40 14.94 21.85 6.23
C PHE A 40 15.48 22.33 4.88
N TYR A 41 14.90 21.87 3.77
CA TYR A 41 15.28 22.31 2.43
C TYR A 41 15.07 23.82 2.21
N ILE A 42 13.95 24.37 2.70
CA ILE A 42 13.68 25.81 2.63
C ILE A 42 14.73 26.60 3.44
N HIS A 43 15.05 26.16 4.65
CA HIS A 43 16.01 26.84 5.52
C HIS A 43 17.44 26.83 4.94
N GLU A 44 17.85 25.71 4.35
CA GLU A 44 19.17 25.58 3.71
C GLU A 44 19.21 26.21 2.31
N GLY A 45 18.06 26.66 1.77
CA GLY A 45 17.95 27.16 0.40
C GLY A 45 18.21 26.09 -0.67
N ILE A 46 18.11 24.81 -0.31
CA ILE A 46 18.39 23.68 -1.21
C ILE A 46 17.07 23.21 -1.82
N SER A 47 17.05 22.96 -3.13
CA SER A 47 15.90 22.35 -3.81
C SER A 47 16.29 20.96 -4.35
N PRO A 48 16.26 19.92 -3.51
CA PRO A 48 16.60 18.58 -3.96
C PRO A 48 15.55 18.07 -4.95
N PRO A 49 15.95 17.28 -5.96
CA PRO A 49 15.01 16.72 -6.91
C PRO A 49 14.00 15.81 -6.20
N LEU A 50 12.78 15.78 -6.73
CA LEU A 50 11.73 14.92 -6.19
C LEU A 50 12.15 13.44 -6.36
N PRO A 51 12.08 12.61 -5.30
CA PRO A 51 12.40 11.21 -5.42
C PRO A 51 11.45 10.52 -6.44
N PRO A 52 11.99 9.53 -7.19
CA PRO A 52 11.25 8.85 -8.24
C PRO A 52 9.97 8.22 -7.70
N ALA A 53 8.96 8.09 -8.56
CA ALA A 53 7.72 7.45 -8.18
C ALA A 53 7.97 6.00 -7.73
N PRO A 54 7.27 5.50 -6.69
CA PRO A 54 7.39 4.12 -6.27
C PRO A 54 7.14 3.18 -7.44
N LYS A 55 8.08 2.27 -7.69
CA LYS A 55 7.85 1.17 -8.61
C LYS A 55 6.76 0.28 -8.00
N VAL A 56 5.79 -0.10 -8.82
CA VAL A 56 4.71 -1.00 -8.41
C VAL A 56 5.36 -2.34 -8.07
N ALA A 57 5.34 -2.72 -6.80
CA ALA A 57 5.77 -4.07 -6.44
C ALA A 57 4.66 -5.07 -6.79
N GLU A 58 4.98 -6.36 -6.77
CA GLU A 58 4.00 -7.41 -6.99
C GLU A 58 2.83 -7.26 -6.01
N VAL A 59 1.61 -7.28 -6.56
CA VAL A 59 0.38 -7.11 -5.78
C VAL A 59 0.29 -8.23 -4.75
N LYS A 60 0.33 -7.87 -3.47
CA LYS A 60 0.17 -8.81 -2.36
C LYS A 60 -1.29 -8.82 -1.94
N LEU A 61 -1.99 -9.91 -2.24
CA LEU A 61 -3.34 -10.14 -1.75
C LEU A 61 -3.26 -10.73 -0.34
N THR A 62 -3.72 -9.98 0.65
CA THR A 62 -3.86 -10.49 2.02
C THR A 62 -5.35 -10.68 2.32
N PRO A 63 -5.79 -11.89 2.73
CA PRO A 63 -7.20 -12.11 3.06
C PRO A 63 -7.58 -11.25 4.24
N MET A 64 -8.63 -10.46 4.07
CA MET A 64 -9.19 -9.64 5.13
C MET A 64 -9.81 -10.58 6.16
N LYS A 65 -9.21 -10.64 7.36
CA LYS A 65 -9.84 -11.33 8.48
C LYS A 65 -11.17 -10.63 8.77
N THR A 66 -12.29 -11.27 8.44
CA THR A 66 -13.60 -10.85 8.92
C THR A 66 -13.50 -10.68 10.42
N ALA A 67 -14.04 -9.58 10.95
CA ALA A 67 -13.99 -9.22 12.36
C ALA A 67 -14.84 -10.19 13.22
N GLY A 68 -14.48 -11.46 13.23
CA GLY A 68 -14.91 -12.41 14.23
C GLY A 68 -14.05 -12.22 15.47
N LYS A 69 -14.61 -11.55 16.48
CA LYS A 69 -14.31 -11.73 17.91
C LYS A 69 -13.20 -10.93 18.61
N ASP A 70 -12.34 -10.15 17.94
CA ASP A 70 -11.24 -9.46 18.66
C ASP A 70 -11.19 -7.92 18.59
N ARG A 71 -12.21 -7.25 18.03
CA ARG A 71 -12.28 -5.77 18.04
C ARG A 71 -12.77 -5.18 19.37
N ASN A 72 -13.19 -6.00 20.34
CA ASN A 72 -13.73 -5.59 21.64
C ASN A 72 -12.79 -5.83 22.84
N LYS A 73 -11.47 -5.65 22.69
CA LYS A 73 -10.53 -5.68 23.83
C LYS A 73 -9.71 -4.39 24.01
N ARG A 74 -10.24 -3.24 23.60
CA ARG A 74 -9.69 -1.93 24.01
C ARG A 74 -10.79 -1.14 24.71
N GLY A 75 -10.99 -1.46 25.98
CA GLY A 75 -12.02 -0.81 26.80
C GLY A 75 -12.64 -1.74 27.85
N LYS A 76 -11.82 -2.37 28.70
CA LYS A 76 -12.28 -2.67 30.07
C LYS A 76 -11.33 -1.93 31.02
N LYS A 77 -11.93 -1.00 31.76
CA LYS A 77 -11.38 -0.42 32.99
C LYS A 77 -10.98 -1.53 33.95
#